data_AF-A0AAV9FIQ7-F1
#
_entry.id   AF-A0AAV9FIQ7-F1
#
_cell.length_a   1.000
_cell.length_b   1.000
_cell.length_c   1.000
_cell.angle_alpha   90.00
_cell.angle_beta   90.00
_cell.angle_gamma   90.00
#
_symmetry.space_group_name_H-M   'P 1'
#
loop_
_entity.id
_entity.type
_entity.pdbx_description
1 polymer ?
#
loop_
_entity_poly.entity_id
_entity_poly.type
_entity_poly.pdbx_seq_one_letter_code
_entity_poly.pdbx_strand_id
1 'polypeptide(L)'
;MEMSMLNTLQFEMCVPTPYVFMRRFLKAAEADIKMKHLSFFMTELCLVEYEMLKFRPSFLAAAATYTAQCTLRGFKYWSRTSQLHTNYAEDQLLECSRLMVDFHQRAGTGQLTGVYRKYITFRYGCAAKSKPALFLLD
;
A
#
# COMPACT_ATOMS: atom_id res chain seq x y z
N MET A 1 -3.60 -11.56 -28.94
CA MET A 1 -2.93 -11.01 -27.73
C MET A 1 -2.97 -12.04 -26.60
N GLU A 2 -4.14 -12.51 -26.18
CA GLU A 2 -4.30 -13.48 -25.07
C GLU A 2 -3.40 -14.73 -25.18
N MET A 3 -3.51 -15.50 -26.28
CA MET A 3 -2.70 -16.72 -26.46
C MET A 3 -1.19 -16.46 -26.45
N SER A 4 -0.76 -15.31 -27.00
CA SER A 4 0.65 -14.90 -26.96
C SER A 4 1.10 -14.57 -25.54
N MET A 5 0.28 -13.90 -24.74
CA MET A 5 0.60 -13.62 -23.33
C MET A 5 0.71 -14.90 -22.51
N LEU A 6 -0.24 -15.85 -22.67
CA LEU A 6 -0.23 -17.12 -21.96
C LEU A 6 1.01 -17.96 -22.30
N ASN A 7 1.37 -18.01 -23.59
CA ASN A 7 2.57 -18.72 -24.04
C ASN A 7 3.85 -18.06 -23.49
N THR A 8 3.94 -16.72 -23.49
CA THR A 8 5.09 -15.99 -22.93
C THR A 8 5.24 -16.24 -21.43
N LEU A 9 4.12 -16.30 -20.68
CA LEU A 9 4.11 -16.61 -19.24
C LEU A 9 4.20 -18.11 -18.96
N GLN A 10 4.29 -18.97 -19.97
CA GLN A 10 4.32 -20.44 -19.81
C GLN A 10 3.15 -20.98 -18.97
N PHE A 11 1.99 -20.32 -19.05
CA PHE A 11 0.82 -20.61 -18.22
C PHE A 11 1.04 -20.45 -16.69
N GLU A 12 2.13 -19.82 -16.26
CA GLU A 12 2.39 -19.47 -14.85
C GLU A 12 1.60 -18.22 -14.41
N MET A 13 0.28 -18.36 -14.29
CA MET A 13 -0.64 -17.25 -13.98
C MET A 13 -0.81 -16.99 -12.47
N CYS A 14 -0.32 -17.89 -11.63
CA CYS A 14 -0.50 -17.86 -10.18
C CYS A 14 0.71 -17.24 -9.49
N VAL A 15 0.79 -15.90 -9.49
CA VAL A 15 1.86 -15.15 -8.82
C VAL A 15 1.36 -14.47 -7.54
N PRO A 16 2.22 -14.36 -6.50
CA PRO A 16 1.84 -13.68 -5.27
C PRO A 16 1.68 -12.17 -5.51
N THR A 17 0.52 -11.62 -5.16
CA THR A 17 0.25 -10.18 -5.22
C THR A 17 0.30 -9.55 -3.82
N PRO A 18 0.46 -8.22 -3.68
CA PRO A 18 0.41 -7.57 -2.37
C PRO A 18 -0.87 -7.89 -1.59
N TYR A 19 -1.99 -8.10 -2.30
CA TYR A 19 -3.29 -8.43 -1.72
C TYR A 19 -3.26 -9.65 -0.79
N VAL A 20 -2.56 -10.73 -1.16
CA VAL A 20 -2.54 -11.94 -0.33
C VAL A 20 -1.82 -11.72 1.00
N PHE A 21 -0.77 -10.89 1.01
CA PHE A 21 -0.03 -10.51 2.21
C PHE A 21 -0.82 -9.52 3.07
N MET A 22 -1.47 -8.54 2.44
CA MET A 22 -2.28 -7.54 3.14
C MET A 22 -3.34 -8.16 4.05
N ARG A 23 -4.02 -9.23 3.62
CA ARG A 23 -5.02 -9.92 4.45
C ARG A 23 -4.44 -10.38 5.80
N ARG A 24 -3.21 -10.89 5.79
CA ARG A 24 -2.50 -11.35 6.99
C ARG A 24 -2.01 -10.16 7.82
N PHE A 25 -1.38 -9.18 7.20
CA PHE A 25 -0.76 -8.05 7.90
C PHE A 25 -1.79 -7.12 8.54
N LEU A 26 -2.91 -6.86 7.86
CA LEU A 26 -4.01 -6.08 8.42
C LEU A 26 -4.66 -6.76 9.63
N LYS A 27 -4.70 -8.09 9.64
CA LYS A 27 -5.17 -8.84 10.83
C LYS A 27 -4.18 -8.70 11.99
N ALA A 28 -2.88 -8.83 11.72
CA ALA A 28 -1.83 -8.66 12.72
C ALA A 28 -1.75 -7.24 13.28
N ALA A 29 -2.08 -6.24 12.47
CA ALA A 29 -2.12 -4.83 12.87
C ALA A 29 -3.45 -4.43 13.55
N GLU A 30 -4.37 -5.37 13.77
CA GLU A 30 -5.72 -5.11 14.33
C GLU A 30 -6.47 -4.01 13.56
N ALA A 31 -6.32 -4.01 12.23
CA ALA A 31 -6.81 -2.94 11.38
C ALA A 31 -8.35 -2.88 11.34
N ASP A 32 -8.88 -1.69 11.61
CA ASP A 32 -10.28 -1.36 11.38
C ASP A 32 -10.58 -1.17 9.87
N ILE A 33 -11.84 -0.94 9.51
CA ILE A 33 -12.24 -0.78 8.11
C ILE A 33 -11.55 0.42 7.43
N LYS A 34 -11.31 1.49 8.20
CA LYS A 34 -10.67 2.71 7.69
C LYS A 34 -9.21 2.45 7.35
N MET A 35 -8.47 1.79 8.24
CA MET A 35 -7.09 1.38 8.02
C MET A 35 -6.97 0.40 6.86
N LYS A 36 -7.91 -0.54 6.70
CA LYS A 36 -7.96 -1.45 5.54
C LYS A 36 -8.09 -0.67 4.24
N HIS A 37 -9.08 0.22 4.12
CA HIS A 37 -9.27 1.01 2.90
C HIS A 37 -8.05 1.87 2.58
N LEU A 38 -7.46 2.51 3.59
CA LEU A 38 -6.28 3.33 3.37
C LEU A 38 -5.05 2.50 2.96
N SER A 39 -4.87 1.31 3.52
CA SER A 39 -3.77 0.41 3.12
C SER A 39 -3.94 -0.09 1.68
N PHE A 40 -5.17 -0.38 1.26
CA PHE A 40 -5.44 -0.79 -0.14
C PHE A 40 -5.25 0.38 -1.09
N PHE A 41 -5.65 1.59 -0.69
CA PHE A 41 -5.39 2.82 -1.44
C PHE A 41 -3.88 3.02 -1.67
N MET A 42 -3.06 2.95 -0.62
CA MET A 42 -1.60 3.08 -0.74
C MET A 42 -1.00 2.01 -1.67
N THR A 43 -1.46 0.76 -1.53
CA THR A 43 -0.99 -0.35 -2.37
C THR A 43 -1.34 -0.13 -3.84
N GLU A 44 -2.56 0.34 -4.13
CA GLU A 44 -2.99 0.60 -5.52
C GLU A 44 -2.31 1.82 -6.12
N LEU A 45 -1.97 2.85 -5.34
CA LEU A 45 -1.13 3.95 -5.82
C LEU A 45 0.23 3.45 -6.28
N CYS A 46 0.81 2.47 -5.59
CA CYS A 46 2.11 1.90 -5.98
C CYS A 46 2.06 1.12 -7.30
N LEU A 47 0.89 0.58 -7.70
CA LEU A 47 0.78 -0.23 -8.92
C LEU A 47 0.95 0.59 -10.20
N VAL A 48 0.71 1.90 -10.14
CA VAL A 48 0.83 2.79 -11.30
C VAL A 48 2.18 3.51 -11.38
N GLU A 49 3.06 3.30 -10.39
CA GLU A 49 4.35 3.98 -10.29
C GLU A 49 5.49 3.00 -10.61
N TYR A 50 6.23 3.27 -11.68
CA TYR A 50 7.27 2.38 -12.20
C TYR A 50 8.39 2.11 -11.18
N GLU A 51 8.76 3.12 -10.39
CA GLU A 51 9.81 3.00 -9.38
C GLU A 51 9.48 2.00 -8.26
N MET A 52 8.21 1.65 -8.09
CA MET A 52 7.77 0.70 -7.07
C MET A 52 8.04 -0.76 -7.42
N LEU A 53 8.42 -1.05 -8.68
CA LEU A 53 8.80 -2.41 -9.11
C LEU A 53 10.01 -2.98 -8.37
N LYS A 54 10.83 -2.11 -7.75
CA LYS A 54 11.98 -2.54 -6.92
C LYS A 54 11.55 -3.26 -5.64
N PHE A 55 10.31 -3.09 -5.18
CA PHE A 55 9.81 -3.70 -3.95
C PHE A 55 9.01 -4.98 -4.23
N ARG A 56 9.27 -6.01 -3.44
CA ARG A 56 8.53 -7.28 -3.51
C ARG A 56 7.09 -7.12 -2.99
N PRO A 57 6.14 -7.96 -3.44
CA PRO A 57 4.73 -7.86 -3.02
C PRO A 57 4.48 -7.88 -1.51
N SER A 58 5.22 -8.69 -0.75
CA SER A 58 5.15 -8.73 0.72
C SER A 58 5.59 -7.42 1.35
N PHE A 59 6.64 -6.81 0.82
CA PHE A 59 7.19 -5.57 1.32
C PHE A 59 6.25 -4.40 1.08
N LEU A 60 5.67 -4.31 -0.13
CA LEU A 60 4.64 -3.32 -0.46
C LEU A 60 3.43 -3.41 0.49
N ALA A 61 2.95 -4.62 0.78
CA ALA A 61 1.84 -4.83 1.70
C ALA A 61 2.17 -4.39 3.14
N ALA A 62 3.38 -4.67 3.61
CA ALA A 62 3.83 -4.25 4.95
C ALA A 62 3.99 -2.74 5.03
N ALA A 63 4.67 -2.12 4.05
CA ALA A 63 4.85 -0.68 3.97
C ALA A 63 3.51 0.05 3.88
N ALA A 64 2.57 -0.42 3.05
CA ALA A 64 1.23 0.16 2.95
C ALA A 64 0.46 0.08 4.28
N THR A 65 0.60 -1.02 5.02
CA THR A 65 -0.02 -1.20 6.34
C THR A 65 0.58 -0.22 7.35
N TYR A 66 1.92 -0.10 7.39
CA TYR A 66 2.62 0.86 8.25
C TYR A 66 2.28 2.32 7.89
N THR A 67 2.32 2.70 6.62
CA THR A 67 1.99 4.06 6.14
C THR A 67 0.54 4.42 6.49
N ALA A 68 -0.41 3.50 6.29
CA ALA A 68 -1.80 3.72 6.66
C ALA A 68 -1.97 3.87 8.18
N GLN A 69 -1.25 3.06 8.98
CA GLN A 69 -1.27 3.16 10.44
C GLN A 69 -0.74 4.51 10.91
N CYS A 70 0.40 4.96 10.38
CA CYS A 70 1.00 6.25 10.66
C CYS A 70 0.09 7.41 10.25
N THR A 71 -0.55 7.31 9.09
CA THR A 71 -1.50 8.31 8.59
C THR A 71 -2.70 8.48 9.53
N LEU A 72 -3.24 7.39 10.07
CA LEU A 72 -4.41 7.45 10.95
C LEU A 72 -4.06 7.87 12.38
N ARG A 73 -2.88 7.48 12.87
CA ARG A 73 -2.42 7.80 14.24
C ARG A 73 -1.77 9.18 14.35
N GLY A 74 -1.17 9.67 13.27
CA GLY A 74 -0.44 10.94 13.24
C GLY A 74 0.99 10.87 13.76
N PHE A 75 1.53 9.67 14.04
CA PHE A 75 2.91 9.45 14.46
C PHE A 75 3.42 8.09 14.00
N LYS A 76 4.75 7.89 14.02
CA LYS A 76 5.40 6.62 13.68
C LYS A 76 5.00 5.54 14.68
N TYR A 77 4.41 4.46 14.19
CA TYR A 77 3.98 3.34 15.03
C TYR A 77 4.05 2.02 14.28
N TRP A 78 4.89 1.12 14.75
CA TRP A 78 4.97 -0.25 14.27
C TRP A 78 4.98 -1.24 15.43
N SER A 79 3.91 -2.02 15.56
CA SER A 79 3.77 -2.94 16.69
C SER A 79 4.72 -4.13 16.58
N ARG A 80 5.11 -4.70 17.73
CA ARG A 80 5.92 -5.93 17.76
C ARG A 80 5.22 -7.09 17.06
N THR A 81 3.89 -7.18 17.18
CA THR A 81 3.06 -8.16 16.49
C THR A 81 3.12 -7.99 14.97
N SER A 82 3.01 -6.75 14.48
CA SER A 82 3.16 -6.43 13.05
C SER A 82 4.54 -6.82 12.53
N GLN A 83 5.61 -6.47 13.26
CA GLN A 83 6.98 -6.85 12.91
C GLN A 83 7.15 -8.37 12.86
N LEU A 84 6.64 -9.10 13.85
CA LEU A 84 6.72 -10.57 13.91
C LEU A 84 6.00 -11.23 12.72
N HIS A 85 4.84 -10.72 12.33
CA HIS A 85 4.05 -11.34 11.25
C HIS A 85 4.50 -10.94 9.84
N THR A 86 5.20 -9.81 9.71
CA THR A 86 5.75 -9.31 8.42
C THR A 86 7.21 -9.68 8.22
N ASN A 87 7.95 -9.93 9.29
CA ASN A 87 9.41 -10.01 9.33
C ASN A 87 10.14 -8.74 8.86
N TYR A 88 9.46 -7.58 8.87
CA TYR A 88 10.07 -6.29 8.53
C TYR A 88 10.07 -5.35 9.75
N ALA A 89 11.26 -4.83 10.06
CA ALA A 89 11.44 -3.77 11.05
C ALA A 89 11.00 -2.41 10.48
N GLU A 90 10.72 -1.46 11.36
CA GLU A 90 10.19 -0.14 10.98
C GLU A 90 11.13 0.61 10.04
N ASP A 91 12.42 0.63 10.36
CA ASP A 91 13.49 1.27 9.60
C ASP A 91 13.57 0.77 8.16
N GLN A 92 13.33 -0.52 7.95
CA GLN A 92 13.31 -1.12 6.62
C GLN A 92 12.17 -0.55 5.76
N LEU A 93 11.01 -0.27 6.36
CA LEU A 93 9.81 0.16 5.63
C LEU A 93 9.85 1.64 5.23
N LEU A 94 10.70 2.45 5.86
CA LEU A 94 10.69 3.92 5.72
C LEU A 94 10.87 4.39 4.28
N GLU A 95 11.76 3.78 3.50
CA GLU A 95 12.00 4.20 2.11
C GLU A 95 10.73 4.08 1.27
N CYS A 96 10.07 2.92 1.32
CA CYS A 96 8.84 2.67 0.57
C CYS A 96 7.68 3.52 1.09
N SER A 97 7.60 3.73 2.40
CA SER A 97 6.59 4.58 3.01
C SER A 97 6.74 6.05 2.64
N ARG A 98 7.97 6.57 2.50
CA ARG A 98 8.21 7.94 2.00
C ARG A 98 7.65 8.11 0.58
N LEU A 99 7.92 7.15 -0.30
CA LEU A 99 7.37 7.15 -1.67
C LEU A 99 5.83 7.10 -1.66
N MET A 100 5.24 6.24 -0.84
CA MET A 100 3.78 6.17 -0.69
C MET A 100 3.15 7.50 -0.22
N VAL A 101 3.81 8.20 0.71
CA VAL A 101 3.35 9.50 1.19
C VAL A 101 3.42 10.55 0.07
N ASP A 102 4.50 10.58 -0.70
CA ASP A 102 4.64 11.47 -1.86
C ASP A 102 3.55 11.20 -2.92
N PHE A 103 3.29 9.92 -3.25
CA PHE A 103 2.21 9.56 -4.16
C PHE A 103 0.84 9.97 -3.62
N HIS A 104 0.59 9.80 -2.32
CA HIS A 104 -0.66 10.24 -1.71
C HIS A 104 -0.85 11.75 -1.83
N GLN A 105 0.20 12.56 -1.61
CA GLN A 105 0.13 14.01 -1.81
C GLN A 105 -0.27 14.38 -3.24
N ARG A 106 0.27 13.68 -4.24
CA ARG A 106 0.06 13.97 -5.66
C ARG A 106 -1.14 13.23 -6.28
N ALA A 107 -1.78 12.31 -5.53
CA ALA A 107 -2.80 11.40 -6.05
C ALA A 107 -4.01 12.11 -6.70
N GLY A 108 -4.39 13.28 -6.17
CA GLY A 108 -5.52 14.06 -6.68
C GLY A 108 -5.20 15.01 -7.83
N THR A 109 -3.92 15.34 -8.05
CA THR A 109 -3.47 16.37 -8.99
C THR A 109 -2.61 15.83 -10.14
N GLY A 110 -2.15 14.58 -10.05
CA GLY A 110 -1.36 13.93 -11.09
C GLY A 110 -2.15 13.57 -12.35
N GLN A 111 -1.47 13.05 -13.37
CA GLN A 111 -2.11 12.61 -14.61
C GLN A 111 -2.97 11.34 -14.40
N LEU A 112 -2.53 10.43 -13.53
CA LEU A 112 -3.17 9.14 -13.27
C LEU A 112 -4.07 9.20 -12.01
N THR A 113 -5.23 9.83 -12.12
CA THR A 113 -6.16 10.03 -10.98
C THR A 113 -7.13 8.87 -10.72
N GLY A 114 -7.03 7.76 -11.46
CA GLY A 114 -8.00 6.66 -11.40
C GLY A 114 -8.15 6.05 -9.99
N VAL A 115 -7.02 5.77 -9.34
CA VAL A 115 -7.00 5.23 -7.96
C VAL A 115 -7.58 6.25 -6.98
N TYR A 116 -7.19 7.53 -7.08
CA TYR A 116 -7.75 8.59 -6.24
C TYR A 116 -9.27 8.68 -6.37
N ARG A 117 -9.79 8.74 -7.61
CA ARG A 117 -11.23 8.79 -7.89
C ARG A 117 -12.00 7.60 -7.34
N LYS A 118 -11.41 6.40 -7.35
CA LYS A 118 -12.00 5.21 -6.71
C LYS A 118 -12.14 5.42 -5.21
N TYR A 119 -11.06 5.84 -4.53
CA TYR A 119 -10.98 5.89 -3.07
C TYR A 119 -11.53 7.18 -2.42
N ILE A 120 -11.98 8.17 -3.20
CA ILE A 120 -12.80 9.29 -2.68
C ILE A 120 -14.28 8.93 -2.47
N THR A 121 -14.72 7.78 -2.98
CA THR A 121 -16.12 7.35 -2.87
C THR A 121 -16.44 6.82 -1.47
N PHE A 122 -17.71 6.94 -1.05
CA PHE A 122 -18.18 6.44 0.25
C PHE A 122 -17.99 4.92 0.41
N ARG A 123 -17.99 4.16 -0.70
CA ARG A 123 -17.72 2.72 -0.69
C ARG A 123 -16.39 2.37 -0.02
N TYR A 124 -15.38 3.23 -0.16
CA TYR A 124 -14.06 3.04 0.44
C TYR A 124 -13.81 4.01 1.61
N GLY A 125 -14.88 4.50 2.25
CA GLY A 125 -14.78 5.41 3.40
C GLY A 125 -14.06 6.72 3.09
N CYS A 126 -14.06 7.15 1.82
CA CYS A 126 -13.32 8.34 1.36
C CYS A 126 -11.84 8.33 1.74
N ALA A 127 -11.19 7.15 1.82
CA ALA A 127 -9.84 6.97 2.33
C ALA A 127 -8.81 7.92 1.69
N ALA A 128 -8.94 8.19 0.39
CA ALA A 128 -8.04 9.10 -0.33
C ALA A 128 -8.04 10.55 0.21
N LYS A 129 -9.11 10.97 0.89
CA LYS A 129 -9.22 12.31 1.52
C LYS A 129 -8.48 12.42 2.86
N SER A 130 -7.89 11.33 3.37
CA SER A 130 -7.07 11.36 4.58
C SER A 130 -5.86 12.25 4.35
N LYS A 131 -5.40 12.99 5.36
CA LYS A 131 -4.18 13.81 5.26
C LYS A 131 -2.96 12.90 5.16
N PRO A 132 -2.07 13.04 4.16
CA PRO A 132 -0.85 12.22 4.08
C PRO A 132 0.03 12.34 5.33
N ALA A 133 0.75 11.28 5.70
CA ALA A 133 1.67 11.25 6.84
C ALA A 133 3.00 11.98 6.55
N LEU A 134 2.94 13.31 6.41
CA LEU A 134 4.08 14.13 5.98
C LEU A 134 5.32 14.00 6.87
N PHE A 135 5.14 13.74 8.16
CA PHE A 135 6.23 13.51 9.13
C PHE A 135 7.10 12.27 8.82
N LEU A 136 6.68 11.42 7.88
CA LEU A 136 7.51 10.32 7.40
C LEU A 136 8.55 10.78 6.37
N LEU A 137 8.41 11.99 5.81
CA LEU A 137 9.33 12.56 4.81
C LEU A 137 10.57 13.22 5.44
N ASP A 138 10.53 13.49 6.75
CA ASP A 138 11.65 13.99 7.56
C ASP A 138 12.62 12.86 7.94
#